data_AF-A5U471-F1
#
_entry.id   AF-A5U471-F1
#
_cell.length_a   1.000
_cell.length_b   1.000
_cell.length_c   1.000
_cell.angle_alpha   90.00
_cell.angle_beta   90.00
_cell.angle_gamma   90.00
#
_symmetry.space_group_name_H-M   'P 1'
#
loop_
_entity.id
_entity.type
_entity.pdbx_description
1 polymer ?
#
loop_
_entity_poly.entity_id
_entity_poly.type
_entity_poly.pdbx_seq_one_letter_code
_entity_poly.pdbx_strand_id
1 'polypeptide(L)'
;MRIAALVAVSLLIAGCSREVGGDVGQSQTIAPPAPAPSAAPSTPPAAGAPITTIVSWIEAGHPVDPAAYHVATRDGVTTQLGDDVAFSASSGTVACMTDARHTSGTLACLVRLANPPPRPETAYGEWKGGWVDFDGIHLQVGSARADPGPFVYGNGPELANGDTLSIGDYRCRSYQAGLFCVNYAHQSAVRFASAGIEPFGCLKPAPPPDGVGVAFGC
;
A
#
# COMPACT_ATOMS: atom_id res chain seq x y z
N MET A 1 30.68 28.46 32.43
CA MET A 1 32.13 28.59 32.16
C MET A 1 32.35 28.29 30.68
N ARG A 2 32.98 29.23 29.94
CA ARG A 2 33.68 29.12 28.63
C ARG A 2 32.83 28.61 27.42
N ILE A 3 32.29 29.46 26.52
CA ILE A 3 32.91 30.16 25.35
C ILE A 3 33.60 29.14 24.41
N ALA A 4 33.19 28.91 23.16
CA ALA A 4 33.18 29.89 22.06
C ALA A 4 32.20 29.55 20.90
N ALA A 5 31.63 30.60 20.33
CA ALA A 5 31.01 30.66 19.01
C ALA A 5 32.08 30.89 17.92
N LEU A 6 31.79 30.55 16.66
CA LEU A 6 32.28 31.29 15.49
C LEU A 6 31.40 31.00 14.27
N VAL A 7 30.65 32.04 13.86
CA VAL A 7 29.89 32.19 12.62
C VAL A 7 30.85 32.77 11.57
N ALA A 8 30.83 32.24 10.35
CA ALA A 8 31.49 32.87 9.21
C ALA A 8 30.50 32.97 8.04
N VAL A 9 30.01 34.20 7.82
CA VAL A 9 29.25 34.65 6.65
C VAL A 9 30.26 35.22 5.67
N SER A 10 30.28 34.72 4.43
CA SER A 10 31.10 35.25 3.35
C SER A 10 30.19 35.87 2.29
N LEU A 11 30.11 37.20 2.30
CA LEU A 11 29.60 38.04 1.21
C LEU A 11 30.78 38.45 0.33
N LEU A 12 30.73 38.20 -0.98
CA LEU A 12 31.61 38.83 -1.97
C LEU A 12 30.82 39.20 -3.25
N ILE A 13 30.39 40.46 -3.27
CA ILE A 13 30.57 41.51 -4.29
C ILE A 13 30.62 41.10 -5.78
N ALA A 14 29.77 41.76 -6.55
CA ALA A 14 29.64 41.73 -8.01
C ALA A 14 30.88 42.25 -8.76
N GLY A 15 31.18 41.61 -9.89
CA GLY A 15 32.07 42.12 -10.94
C GLY A 15 31.48 41.82 -12.31
N CYS A 16 30.90 42.84 -12.96
CA CYS A 16 30.49 42.79 -14.36
C CYS A 16 31.69 43.20 -15.22
N SER A 17 32.16 42.31 -16.09
CA SER A 17 33.04 42.66 -17.20
C SER A 17 32.42 42.16 -18.50
N ARG A 18 32.14 43.10 -19.41
CA ARG A 18 31.74 42.82 -20.79
C ARG A 18 33.03 42.64 -21.60
N GLU A 19 33.16 41.53 -22.30
CA GLU A 19 34.07 41.40 -23.45
C GLU A 19 33.27 41.05 -24.70
N VAL A 20 33.59 41.78 -25.77
CA VAL A 20 33.08 41.65 -27.13
C VAL A 20 34.11 40.87 -27.95
N GLY A 21 33.63 39.92 -28.75
CA GLY A 21 34.26 39.51 -30.01
C GLY A 21 35.17 38.28 -29.94
N GLY A 22 34.67 37.16 -30.47
CA GLY A 22 35.46 35.95 -30.69
C GLY A 22 34.61 34.84 -31.31
N ASP A 23 34.31 34.97 -32.59
CA ASP A 23 33.65 33.96 -33.42
C ASP A 23 34.65 32.81 -33.66
N VAL A 24 34.45 31.67 -32.99
CA VAL A 24 35.07 30.38 -33.35
C VAL A 24 34.03 29.28 -33.10
N GLY A 25 33.60 28.64 -34.18
CA GLY A 25 32.50 27.68 -34.22
C GLY A 25 32.55 26.60 -33.15
N GLN A 26 31.53 26.60 -32.29
CA GLN A 26 31.21 25.50 -31.39
C GLN A 26 30.11 24.67 -32.05
N SER A 27 30.48 23.50 -32.57
CA SER A 27 29.52 22.45 -32.94
C SER A 27 28.63 22.17 -31.73
N GLN A 28 27.38 22.59 -31.80
CA GLN A 28 26.36 22.24 -30.82
C GLN A 28 26.06 20.76 -30.94
N THR A 29 26.65 19.96 -30.07
CA THR A 29 26.21 18.58 -29.85
C THR A 29 24.81 18.65 -29.25
N ILE A 30 23.79 18.43 -30.09
CA ILE A 30 22.40 18.30 -29.66
C ILE A 30 22.33 17.03 -28.80
N ALA A 31 22.20 17.20 -27.48
CA ALA A 31 21.89 16.09 -26.60
C ALA A 31 20.51 15.53 -27.00
N PRO A 32 20.35 14.21 -27.18
CA PRO A 32 19.07 13.62 -27.48
C PRO A 32 18.07 13.94 -26.35
N PRO A 33 16.79 14.20 -26.67
CA PRO A 33 15.77 14.44 -25.66
C PRO A 33 15.72 13.24 -24.71
N ALA A 34 15.67 13.53 -23.40
CA ALA A 34 15.47 12.51 -22.40
C ALA A 34 14.20 11.70 -22.73
N PRO A 35 14.23 10.36 -22.65
CA PRO A 35 13.04 9.56 -22.89
C PRO A 35 11.93 10.03 -21.95
N ALA A 36 10.76 10.32 -22.52
CA ALA A 36 9.56 10.61 -21.72
C ALA A 36 9.32 9.44 -20.76
N PRO A 37 8.86 9.68 -19.51
CA PRO A 37 8.53 8.60 -18.60
C PRO A 37 7.54 7.68 -19.28
N SER A 38 7.92 6.41 -19.44
CA SER A 38 7.01 5.38 -19.95
C SER A 38 5.81 5.33 -19.00
N ALA A 39 4.60 5.47 -19.55
CA ALA A 39 3.38 5.37 -18.75
C ALA A 39 3.41 4.04 -17.99
N ALA A 40 3.17 4.09 -16.68
CA ALA A 40 3.08 2.91 -15.86
C ALA A 40 2.09 1.91 -16.46
N PRO A 41 2.38 0.59 -16.47
CA PRO A 41 1.43 -0.40 -16.95
C PRO A 41 0.10 -0.22 -16.22
N SER A 42 -0.95 0.01 -17.01
CA SER A 42 -2.29 0.31 -16.52
C SER A 42 -3.09 -0.94 -16.18
N THR A 43 -2.77 -2.07 -16.83
CA THR A 43 -3.49 -3.33 -16.64
C THR A 43 -2.83 -4.14 -15.53
N PRO A 44 -3.58 -4.58 -14.50
CA PRO A 44 -3.03 -5.42 -13.45
C PRO A 44 -2.63 -6.79 -13.99
N PRO A 45 -1.64 -7.45 -13.39
CA PRO A 45 -1.29 -8.81 -13.77
C PRO A 45 -2.45 -9.78 -13.48
N ALA A 46 -2.55 -10.82 -14.31
CA ALA A 46 -3.57 -11.86 -14.16
C ALA A 46 -3.30 -12.78 -12.96
N ALA A 47 -4.32 -13.56 -12.56
CA ALA A 47 -4.16 -14.63 -11.59
C ALA A 47 -3.03 -15.60 -12.01
N GLY A 48 -2.25 -16.08 -11.03
CA GLY A 48 -1.10 -16.94 -11.27
C GLY A 48 0.14 -16.26 -11.88
N ALA A 49 0.13 -14.94 -12.08
CA ALA A 49 1.31 -14.22 -12.53
C ALA A 49 2.49 -14.37 -11.53
N PRO A 50 3.75 -14.34 -12.01
CA PRO A 50 4.91 -14.36 -11.13
C PRO A 50 4.91 -13.18 -10.16
N ILE A 51 5.34 -13.39 -8.92
CA ILE A 51 5.37 -12.33 -7.89
C ILE A 51 6.16 -11.10 -8.33
N THR A 52 7.26 -11.28 -9.08
CA THR A 52 8.06 -10.17 -9.63
C THR A 52 7.27 -9.29 -10.60
N THR A 53 6.30 -9.87 -11.32
CA THR A 53 5.38 -9.11 -12.20
C THR A 53 4.38 -8.32 -11.37
N ILE A 54 3.91 -8.87 -10.25
CA ILE A 54 3.02 -8.17 -9.30
C ILE A 54 3.76 -7.00 -8.64
N VAL A 55 4.96 -7.24 -8.11
CA VAL A 55 5.82 -6.23 -7.48
C VAL A 55 6.07 -5.06 -8.43
N SER A 56 6.60 -5.35 -9.63
CA SER A 56 6.91 -4.31 -10.62
C SER A 56 5.68 -3.51 -11.04
N TRP A 57 4.51 -4.16 -11.14
CA TRP A 57 3.27 -3.45 -11.43
C TRP A 57 2.82 -2.56 -10.27
N ILE A 58 2.91 -3.03 -9.02
CA ILE A 58 2.60 -2.22 -7.84
C ILE A 58 3.53 -1.01 -7.80
N GLU A 59 4.85 -1.21 -7.94
CA GLU A 59 5.86 -0.15 -7.86
C GLU A 59 5.76 0.90 -8.97
N ALA A 60 5.19 0.55 -10.12
CA ALA A 60 4.96 1.50 -11.18
C ALA A 60 3.81 2.49 -10.90
N GLY A 61 3.01 2.29 -9.84
CA GLY A 61 1.96 3.23 -9.47
C GLY A 61 2.49 4.55 -8.89
N HIS A 62 1.60 5.51 -8.69
CA HIS A 62 1.97 6.83 -8.15
C HIS A 62 2.10 6.77 -6.63
N PRO A 63 3.30 6.97 -6.03
CA PRO A 63 3.44 6.93 -4.58
C PRO A 63 2.78 8.14 -3.92
N VAL A 64 1.95 7.88 -2.90
CA VAL A 64 1.36 8.90 -2.04
C VAL A 64 2.09 8.99 -0.70
N ASP A 65 1.92 10.10 0.00
CA ASP A 65 2.48 10.32 1.33
C ASP A 65 1.74 9.44 2.38
N PRO A 66 2.41 8.49 3.05
CA PRO A 66 1.80 7.66 4.09
C PRO A 66 1.27 8.47 5.27
N ALA A 67 1.81 9.67 5.53
CA ALA A 67 1.40 10.51 6.66
C ALA A 67 -0.11 10.85 6.62
N ALA A 68 -0.70 10.89 5.43
CA ALA A 68 -2.13 11.17 5.25
C ALA A 68 -3.05 10.03 5.72
N TYR A 69 -2.53 8.83 5.97
CA TYR A 69 -3.32 7.62 6.21
C TYR A 69 -3.30 7.14 7.66
N HIS A 70 -2.78 7.94 8.60
CA HIS A 70 -2.81 7.65 10.05
C HIS A 70 -4.11 8.11 10.74
N VAL A 71 -5.22 8.10 9.99
CA VAL A 71 -6.53 8.54 10.46
C VAL A 71 -7.61 7.59 9.99
N ALA A 72 -8.64 7.41 10.82
CA ALA A 72 -9.90 6.77 10.43
C ALA A 72 -11.06 7.68 10.77
N THR A 73 -12.13 7.64 9.96
CA THR A 73 -13.33 8.43 10.17
C THR A 73 -14.57 7.55 10.21
N ARG A 74 -15.42 7.78 11.21
CA ARG A 74 -16.73 7.18 11.36
C ARG A 74 -17.74 8.22 11.80
N ASP A 75 -18.88 8.28 11.13
CA ASP A 75 -19.99 9.18 11.47
C ASP A 75 -19.54 10.66 11.61
N GLY A 76 -18.60 11.09 10.76
CA GLY A 76 -18.03 12.44 10.77
C GLY A 76 -16.96 12.70 11.84
N VAL A 77 -16.67 11.72 12.70
CA VAL A 77 -15.62 11.81 13.73
C VAL A 77 -14.33 11.20 13.19
N THR A 78 -13.29 12.03 13.08
CA THR A 78 -11.93 11.59 12.71
C THR A 78 -11.12 11.25 13.96
N THR A 79 -10.54 10.05 13.96
CA THR A 79 -9.66 9.54 15.02
C THR A 79 -8.25 9.41 14.48
N GLN A 80 -7.26 9.87 15.26
CA GLN A 80 -5.84 9.67 14.99
C GLN A 80 -5.44 8.25 15.42
N LEU A 81 -4.77 7.51 14.54
CA LEU A 81 -4.41 6.11 14.74
C LEU A 81 -3.00 5.93 15.34
N GLY A 82 -2.21 7.00 15.43
CA GLY A 82 -0.81 6.89 15.82
C GLY A 82 -0.01 6.26 14.68
N ASP A 83 0.74 5.20 14.96
CA ASP A 83 1.58 4.52 13.96
C ASP A 83 0.76 3.62 13.02
N ASP A 84 -0.49 3.32 13.37
CA ASP A 84 -1.37 2.50 12.54
C ASP A 84 -1.87 3.26 11.32
N VAL A 85 -2.08 2.54 10.23
CA VAL A 85 -2.53 3.06 8.94
C VAL A 85 -3.93 2.52 8.64
N ALA A 86 -4.79 3.38 8.11
CA ALA A 86 -6.07 2.99 7.54
C ALA A 86 -6.27 3.61 6.17
N PHE A 87 -6.88 2.86 5.26
CA PHE A 87 -7.24 3.36 3.94
C PHE A 87 -8.41 2.58 3.34
N SER A 88 -9.12 3.20 2.41
CA SER A 88 -10.11 2.55 1.56
C SER A 88 -9.62 2.51 0.12
N ALA A 89 -10.15 1.59 -0.68
CA ALA A 89 -9.81 1.45 -2.09
C ALA A 89 -10.98 0.93 -2.90
N SER A 90 -10.89 1.15 -4.22
CA SER A 90 -11.88 0.70 -5.20
C SER A 90 -13.30 1.16 -4.82
N SER A 91 -13.42 2.46 -4.47
CA SER A 91 -14.68 3.09 -4.06
C SER A 91 -15.31 2.43 -2.83
N GLY A 92 -14.48 2.24 -1.79
CA GLY A 92 -14.87 1.61 -0.54
C GLY A 92 -15.23 0.12 -0.63
N THR A 93 -14.84 -0.55 -1.71
CA THR A 93 -15.02 -2.02 -1.82
C THR A 93 -14.07 -2.77 -0.91
N VAL A 94 -12.91 -2.18 -0.68
CA VAL A 94 -11.89 -2.66 0.24
C VAL A 94 -11.63 -1.54 1.26
N ALA A 95 -11.60 -1.89 2.54
CA ALA A 95 -11.10 -1.03 3.60
C ALA A 95 -10.05 -1.82 4.38
N CYS A 96 -8.83 -1.28 4.51
CA CYS A 96 -7.74 -1.94 5.20
C CYS A 96 -7.24 -1.09 6.36
N MET A 97 -6.76 -1.76 7.41
CA MET A 97 -6.21 -1.14 8.59
C MET A 97 -5.13 -2.03 9.23
N THR A 98 -4.10 -1.43 9.80
CA THR A 98 -3.17 -2.12 10.71
C THR A 98 -3.62 -1.96 12.16
N ASP A 99 -3.24 -2.92 12.99
CA ASP A 99 -3.46 -2.84 14.44
C ASP A 99 -2.23 -3.36 15.17
N ALA A 100 -1.20 -2.52 15.26
CA ALA A 100 0.07 -2.90 15.85
C ALA A 100 -0.05 -3.34 17.31
N ARG A 101 -1.11 -2.90 18.01
CA ARG A 101 -1.36 -3.25 19.42
C ARG A 101 -1.87 -4.67 19.60
N HIS A 102 -2.64 -5.20 18.66
CA HIS A 102 -3.29 -6.51 18.80
C HIS A 102 -2.77 -7.55 17.78
N THR A 103 -2.43 -7.12 16.57
CA THR A 103 -1.99 -7.99 15.45
C THR A 103 -0.83 -7.35 14.70
N SER A 104 0.33 -7.28 15.37
CA SER A 104 1.55 -6.69 14.78
C SER A 104 1.89 -7.32 13.43
N GLY A 105 2.22 -6.48 12.44
CA GLY A 105 2.59 -6.91 11.09
C GLY A 105 1.42 -7.41 10.23
N THR A 106 0.19 -7.46 10.74
CA THR A 106 -0.99 -7.87 9.96
C THR A 106 -1.67 -6.68 9.30
N LEU A 107 -1.92 -6.79 8.00
CA LEU A 107 -2.84 -5.93 7.27
C LEU A 107 -4.23 -6.59 7.28
N ALA A 108 -5.13 -6.07 8.11
CA ALA A 108 -6.53 -6.50 8.15
C ALA A 108 -7.32 -5.72 7.11
N CYS A 109 -8.14 -6.41 6.32
CA CYS A 109 -8.98 -5.80 5.29
C CYS A 109 -10.42 -6.32 5.37
N LEU A 110 -11.38 -5.41 5.33
CA LEU A 110 -12.78 -5.72 5.04
C LEU A 110 -13.05 -5.57 3.55
N VAL A 111 -13.47 -6.67 2.92
CA VAL A 111 -13.75 -6.73 1.48
C VAL A 111 -15.23 -7.05 1.27
N ARG A 112 -15.90 -6.24 0.45
CA ARG A 112 -17.27 -6.54 -0.03
C ARG A 112 -17.21 -7.62 -1.12
N LEU A 113 -17.05 -8.86 -0.70
CA LEU A 113 -17.05 -10.04 -1.59
C LEU A 113 -18.46 -10.32 -2.13
N ALA A 114 -18.56 -10.62 -3.42
CA ALA A 114 -19.79 -11.06 -4.05
C ALA A 114 -20.16 -12.49 -3.62
N ASN A 115 -19.15 -13.34 -3.42
CA ASN A 115 -19.30 -14.74 -2.98
C ASN A 115 -18.32 -15.01 -1.83
N PRO A 116 -18.61 -14.56 -0.60
CA PRO A 116 -17.75 -14.83 0.55
C PRO A 116 -17.74 -16.33 0.90
N PRO A 117 -16.68 -16.84 1.55
CA PRO A 117 -16.67 -18.19 2.09
C PRO A 117 -17.87 -18.44 3.03
N PRO A 118 -18.43 -19.65 3.06
CA PRO A 118 -19.48 -19.99 4.01
C PRO A 118 -18.92 -19.96 5.44
N ARG A 119 -19.80 -19.72 6.42
CA ARG A 119 -19.46 -19.79 7.85
C ARG A 119 -19.03 -21.23 8.19
N PRO A 120 -17.81 -21.47 8.70
CA PRO A 120 -17.41 -22.81 9.14
C PRO A 120 -18.14 -23.20 10.43
N GLU A 121 -18.33 -24.50 10.65
CA GLU A 121 -18.99 -25.03 11.87
C GLU A 121 -18.21 -24.67 13.15
N THR A 122 -16.90 -24.47 13.03
CA THR A 122 -16.00 -24.06 14.12
C THR A 122 -16.09 -22.57 14.45
N ALA A 123 -16.87 -21.77 13.71
CA ALA A 123 -17.01 -20.33 13.94
C ALA A 123 -17.82 -20.04 15.21
N TYR A 124 -17.15 -19.44 16.20
CA TYR A 124 -17.77 -18.85 17.39
C TYR A 124 -17.88 -17.32 17.27
N GLY A 125 -19.05 -16.75 17.57
CA GLY A 125 -19.31 -15.31 17.46
C GLY A 125 -19.90 -14.88 16.10
N GLU A 126 -19.66 -13.62 15.74
CA GLU A 126 -20.15 -13.00 14.51
C GLU A 126 -19.31 -13.43 13.30
N TRP A 127 -19.95 -13.94 12.25
CA TRP A 127 -19.23 -14.33 11.04
C TRP A 127 -19.03 -13.14 10.10
N LYS A 128 -17.78 -12.85 9.74
CA LYS A 128 -17.43 -11.83 8.75
C LYS A 128 -16.74 -12.49 7.56
N GLY A 129 -17.53 -12.97 6.59
CA GLY A 129 -17.01 -13.64 5.38
C GLY A 129 -16.09 -12.78 4.51
N GLY A 130 -16.19 -11.45 4.62
CA GLY A 130 -15.31 -10.49 3.93
C GLY A 130 -14.11 -10.02 4.75
N TRP A 131 -13.90 -10.54 5.96
CA TRP A 131 -12.72 -10.21 6.76
C TRP A 131 -11.51 -10.96 6.23
N VAL A 132 -10.45 -10.24 5.90
CA VAL A 132 -9.23 -10.82 5.33
C VAL A 132 -8.03 -10.33 6.12
N ASP A 133 -7.27 -11.25 6.71
CA ASP A 133 -6.03 -10.93 7.41
C ASP A 133 -4.85 -11.41 6.56
N PHE A 134 -3.90 -10.52 6.30
CA PHE A 134 -2.67 -10.81 5.56
C PHE A 134 -1.46 -10.33 6.34
N ASP A 135 -0.62 -11.25 6.81
CA ASP A 135 0.59 -10.95 7.59
C ASP A 135 1.90 -11.10 6.79
N GLY A 136 1.78 -11.41 5.49
CA GLY A 136 2.90 -11.66 4.60
C GLY A 136 3.24 -13.15 4.42
N ILE A 137 2.99 -14.02 5.39
CA ILE A 137 3.21 -15.47 5.25
C ILE A 137 1.91 -16.27 5.32
N HIS A 138 0.89 -15.70 5.93
CA HIS A 138 -0.46 -16.23 6.02
C HIS A 138 -1.45 -15.26 5.39
N LEU A 139 -2.44 -15.83 4.72
CA LEU A 139 -3.61 -15.12 4.22
C LEU A 139 -4.85 -15.89 4.68
N GLN A 140 -5.73 -15.23 5.41
CA GLN A 140 -6.97 -15.82 5.93
C GLN A 140 -8.16 -15.04 5.39
N VAL A 141 -9.18 -15.74 4.88
CA VAL A 141 -10.38 -15.14 4.28
C VAL A 141 -11.62 -15.67 4.99
N GLY A 142 -12.42 -14.74 5.48
CA GLY A 142 -13.57 -15.01 6.34
C GLY A 142 -13.12 -15.36 7.75
N SER A 143 -13.58 -14.60 8.74
CA SER A 143 -13.20 -14.81 10.14
C SER A 143 -14.41 -14.66 11.07
N ALA A 144 -14.47 -15.52 12.08
CA ALA A 144 -15.40 -15.41 13.19
C ALA A 144 -14.85 -14.41 14.22
N ARG A 145 -15.63 -13.39 14.56
CA ARG A 145 -15.22 -12.26 15.39
C ARG A 145 -16.09 -12.15 16.63
N ALA A 146 -15.44 -11.94 17.77
CA ALA A 146 -16.08 -11.62 19.04
C ALA A 146 -15.71 -10.22 19.55
N ASP A 147 -14.72 -9.59 18.91
CA ASP A 147 -14.27 -8.23 19.17
C ASP A 147 -14.67 -7.29 18.00
N PRO A 148 -14.82 -5.97 18.23
CA PRO A 148 -15.11 -5.01 17.18
C PRO A 148 -14.01 -4.89 16.11
N GLY A 149 -12.77 -5.32 16.43
CA GLY A 149 -11.59 -5.17 15.60
C GLY A 149 -11.15 -3.72 15.35
N PRO A 150 -10.11 -3.53 14.53
CA PRO A 150 -9.53 -2.21 14.27
C PRO A 150 -10.51 -1.23 13.60
N PHE A 151 -11.48 -1.73 12.84
CA PHE A 151 -12.46 -0.92 12.11
C PHE A 151 -13.48 -0.21 13.01
N VAL A 152 -13.39 -0.33 14.34
CA VAL A 152 -14.18 0.47 15.27
C VAL A 152 -13.99 1.98 15.05
N TYR A 153 -12.91 2.45 14.46
CA TYR A 153 -12.73 3.88 14.14
C TYR A 153 -13.25 4.28 12.74
N GLY A 154 -13.81 3.32 11.99
CA GLY A 154 -14.32 3.52 10.63
C GLY A 154 -13.28 3.23 9.57
N ASN A 155 -13.34 4.01 8.49
CA ASN A 155 -12.48 3.83 7.31
C ASN A 155 -11.42 4.93 7.25
N GLY A 156 -10.25 4.61 6.72
CA GLY A 156 -9.27 5.61 6.36
C GLY A 156 -9.54 6.27 4.99
N PRO A 157 -8.73 7.27 4.61
CA PRO A 157 -8.85 7.97 3.33
C PRO A 157 -8.84 7.01 2.13
N GLU A 158 -9.50 7.39 1.04
CA GLU A 158 -9.48 6.60 -0.19
C GLU A 158 -8.11 6.71 -0.86
N LEU A 159 -7.49 5.57 -1.13
CA LEU A 159 -6.33 5.43 -2.01
C LEU A 159 -6.83 5.42 -3.46
N ALA A 160 -6.54 6.50 -4.20
CA ALA A 160 -7.06 6.68 -5.54
C ALA A 160 -6.54 5.61 -6.53
N ASN A 161 -7.31 5.34 -7.58
CA ASN A 161 -6.91 4.38 -8.59
C ASN A 161 -5.57 4.75 -9.23
N GLY A 162 -4.62 3.81 -9.22
CA GLY A 162 -3.27 4.00 -9.73
C GLY A 162 -2.26 4.42 -8.66
N ASP A 163 -2.71 4.89 -7.50
CA ASP A 163 -1.86 5.30 -6.40
C ASP A 163 -1.35 4.11 -5.59
N THR A 164 -0.20 4.32 -4.95
CA THR A 164 0.48 3.33 -4.13
C THR A 164 0.77 3.86 -2.74
N LEU A 165 0.49 3.05 -1.73
CA LEU A 165 0.72 3.36 -0.33
C LEU A 165 1.71 2.34 0.24
N SER A 166 2.79 2.84 0.86
CA SER A 166 3.76 2.00 1.57
C SER A 166 3.41 1.96 3.06
N ILE A 167 3.42 0.77 3.66
CA ILE A 167 3.02 0.52 5.05
C ILE A 167 3.97 -0.53 5.63
N GLY A 168 5.02 -0.13 6.34
CA GLY A 168 6.06 -1.07 6.79
C GLY A 168 6.62 -1.90 5.61
N ASP A 169 6.56 -3.22 5.71
CA ASP A 169 6.97 -4.15 4.64
C ASP A 169 5.96 -4.29 3.49
N TYR A 170 4.80 -3.64 3.60
CA TYR A 170 3.78 -3.67 2.57
C TYR A 170 3.92 -2.52 1.57
N ARG A 171 3.53 -2.79 0.34
CA ARG A 171 3.10 -1.75 -0.60
C ARG A 171 1.83 -2.18 -1.29
N CYS A 172 0.84 -1.30 -1.27
CA CYS A 172 -0.44 -1.53 -1.92
C CYS A 172 -0.62 -0.60 -3.11
N ARG A 173 -1.22 -1.07 -4.20
CA ARG A 173 -1.69 -0.26 -5.35
C ARG A 173 -3.19 -0.42 -5.52
N SER A 174 -3.91 0.69 -5.54
CA SER A 174 -5.36 0.71 -5.79
C SER A 174 -5.66 0.65 -7.29
N TYR A 175 -6.69 -0.08 -7.67
CA TYR A 175 -7.17 -0.18 -9.04
C TYR A 175 -8.69 -0.35 -9.09
N GLN A 176 -9.29 -0.07 -10.25
CA GLN A 176 -10.75 -0.14 -10.43
C GLN A 176 -11.31 -1.54 -10.11
N ALA A 177 -10.53 -2.58 -10.41
CA ALA A 177 -10.92 -3.97 -10.19
C ALA A 177 -10.44 -4.56 -8.85
N GLY A 178 -9.94 -3.75 -7.92
CA GLY A 178 -9.51 -4.17 -6.59
C GLY A 178 -8.21 -3.53 -6.12
N LEU A 179 -7.81 -3.88 -4.91
CA LEU A 179 -6.55 -3.51 -4.29
C LEU A 179 -5.54 -4.64 -4.46
N PHE A 180 -4.28 -4.33 -4.74
CA PHE A 180 -3.19 -5.30 -4.71
C PHE A 180 -2.19 -4.88 -3.66
N CYS A 181 -1.79 -5.78 -2.76
CA CYS A 181 -0.76 -5.52 -1.76
C CYS A 181 0.32 -6.58 -1.83
N VAL A 182 1.57 -6.16 -1.88
CA VAL A 182 2.74 -7.03 -1.70
C VAL A 182 3.29 -6.87 -0.29
N ASN A 183 3.80 -7.95 0.28
CA ASN A 183 4.71 -7.94 1.43
C ASN A 183 6.13 -8.26 0.92
N TYR A 184 7.04 -7.31 1.05
CA TYR A 184 8.41 -7.44 0.53
C TYR A 184 9.26 -8.43 1.31
N ALA A 185 9.09 -8.50 2.63
CA ALA A 185 9.85 -9.41 3.50
C ALA A 185 9.63 -10.88 3.14
N HIS A 186 8.44 -11.22 2.63
CA HIS A 186 8.03 -12.60 2.37
C HIS A 186 7.82 -12.93 0.89
N GLN A 187 7.96 -11.97 -0.02
CA GLN A 187 7.75 -12.18 -1.46
C GLN A 187 6.38 -12.82 -1.76
N SER A 188 5.35 -12.32 -1.08
CA SER A 188 3.96 -12.73 -1.22
C SER A 188 3.12 -11.52 -1.54
N ALA A 189 2.02 -11.72 -2.26
CA ALA A 189 1.08 -10.64 -2.53
C ALA A 189 -0.34 -11.15 -2.59
N VAL A 190 -1.29 -10.23 -2.47
CA VAL A 190 -2.72 -10.53 -2.47
C VAL A 190 -3.45 -9.47 -3.29
N ARG A 191 -4.40 -9.91 -4.11
CA ARG A 191 -5.44 -9.04 -4.68
C ARG A 191 -6.71 -9.18 -3.86
N PHE A 192 -7.23 -8.05 -3.39
CA PHE A 192 -8.51 -7.91 -2.73
C PHE A 192 -9.52 -7.32 -3.71
N ALA A 193 -10.49 -8.12 -4.15
CA ALA A 193 -11.52 -7.68 -5.08
C ALA A 193 -12.88 -8.26 -4.72
N SER A 194 -13.97 -7.62 -5.17
CA SER A 194 -15.33 -8.16 -4.97
C SER A 194 -15.51 -9.55 -5.58
N ALA A 195 -14.80 -9.85 -6.68
CA ALA A 195 -14.81 -11.15 -7.34
C ALA A 195 -14.11 -12.25 -6.52
N GLY A 196 -13.26 -11.90 -5.56
CA GLY A 196 -12.50 -12.87 -4.75
C GLY A 196 -11.18 -12.33 -4.24
N ILE A 197 -10.54 -13.14 -3.39
CA ILE A 197 -9.20 -12.91 -2.88
C ILE A 197 -8.23 -13.81 -3.63
N GLU A 198 -7.21 -13.23 -4.27
CA GLU A 198 -6.24 -13.96 -5.08
C GLU A 198 -4.84 -13.85 -4.46
N PRO A 199 -4.24 -14.97 -4.02
CA PRO A 199 -2.87 -15.01 -3.53
C PRO A 199 -1.83 -15.09 -4.66
N PHE A 200 -0.64 -14.55 -4.41
CA PHE A 200 0.52 -14.63 -5.29
C PHE A 200 1.79 -14.96 -4.50
N GLY A 201 2.83 -15.40 -5.21
CA GLY A 201 4.12 -15.73 -4.60
C GLY A 201 4.08 -17.08 -3.86
N CYS A 202 4.61 -17.11 -2.64
CA CYS A 202 4.73 -18.34 -1.86
C CYS A 202 3.40 -18.86 -1.30
N LEU A 203 2.37 -18.02 -1.20
CA LEU A 203 1.07 -18.39 -0.65
C LEU A 203 0.41 -19.54 -1.43
N LYS A 204 0.16 -20.67 -0.75
CA LYS A 204 -0.56 -21.84 -1.25
C LYS A 204 -1.73 -22.19 -0.33
N PRO A 205 -2.80 -22.84 -0.85
CA PRO A 205 -3.91 -23.28 -0.01
C PRO A 205 -3.41 -24.10 1.18
N ALA A 206 -3.93 -23.80 2.36
CA ALA A 206 -3.61 -24.46 3.62
C ALA A 206 -4.91 -24.80 4.38
N PRO A 207 -4.89 -25.77 5.30
CA PRO A 207 -6.02 -26.00 6.19
C PRO A 207 -6.37 -24.72 6.97
N PRO A 208 -7.63 -24.24 6.95
CA PRO A 208 -8.00 -23.07 7.72
C PRO A 208 -7.99 -23.37 9.23
N PRO A 209 -7.50 -22.44 10.06
CA PRO A 209 -7.72 -22.49 11.50
C PRO A 209 -9.21 -22.50 11.87
N ASP A 210 -9.51 -22.84 13.12
CA ASP A 210 -10.88 -22.74 13.64
C ASP A 210 -11.42 -21.32 13.50
N GLY A 211 -12.67 -21.22 13.04
CA GLY A 211 -13.33 -19.92 12.81
C GLY A 211 -12.85 -19.17 11.56
N VAL A 212 -11.99 -19.76 10.73
CA VAL A 212 -11.54 -19.20 9.45
C VAL A 212 -12.16 -19.95 8.27
N GLY A 213 -12.56 -19.23 7.23
CA GLY A 213 -13.22 -19.83 6.06
C GLY A 213 -12.25 -20.48 5.08
N VAL A 214 -11.23 -19.73 4.66
CA VAL A 214 -10.18 -20.17 3.74
C VAL A 214 -8.85 -19.65 4.25
N ALA A 215 -7.79 -20.46 4.13
CA ALA A 215 -6.44 -20.04 4.48
C ALA A 215 -5.43 -20.40 3.40
N PHE A 216 -4.37 -19.59 3.35
CA PHE A 216 -3.18 -19.83 2.57
C PHE A 216 -1.96 -19.60 3.44
N GLY A 217 -0.89 -20.33 3.14
CA GLY A 217 0.40 -20.21 3.82
C GLY A 217 1.56 -20.33 2.86
N CYS A 218 2.66 -19.70 3.24
CA CYS A 218 4.00 -20.10 2.82
C CYS A 218 4.52 -21.15 3.83
#